data_AF-A0A7K4HL37-F1
#
_entry.id   AF-A0A7K4HL37-F1
#
_cell.length_a   1.000
_cell.length_b   1.000
_cell.length_c   1.000
_cell.angle_alpha   90.00
_cell.angle_beta   90.00
_cell.angle_gamma   90.00
#
_symmetry.space_group_name_H-M   'P 1'
#
loop_
_entity.id
_entity.type
_entity.pdbx_description
1 polymer ?
#
loop_
_entity_poly.entity_id
_entity_poly.type
_entity_poly.pdbx_seq_one_letter_code
_entity_poly.pdbx_strand_id
1 'polypeptide(L)'
;MLYDSVSRGDAREGSDIDLCVFFDGDPAEASKFRFNALAELFSDRYDLQIFQQLPLYVRVEVLRGRVLYCPDERFLYDVAVETIREFDAFKHRLYDYIGERAIL
;
A
#
# COMPACT_ATOMS: atom_id res chain seq x y z
N MET A 1 -6.90 -1.47 3.94
CA MET A 1 -6.00 -2.60 4.25
C MET A 1 -5.04 -2.16 5.34
N LEU A 2 -4.67 -3.05 6.25
CA LEU A 2 -3.60 -2.85 7.22
C LEU A 2 -2.35 -3.56 6.67
N TYR A 3 -1.23 -2.87 6.62
CA TYR A 3 0.02 -3.46 6.11
C TYR A 3 1.20 -3.18 7.04
N ASP A 4 2.36 -3.71 6.69
CA ASP A 4 3.61 -3.62 7.44
C ASP A 4 3.64 -4.29 8.84
N SER A 5 4.49 -3.83 9.77
CA SER A 5 4.88 -4.55 11.00
C SER A 5 3.70 -5.01 11.87
N VAL A 6 2.61 -4.23 11.90
CA VAL A 6 1.36 -4.58 12.60
C VAL A 6 0.63 -5.72 11.90
N SER A 7 0.62 -5.76 10.57
CA SER A 7 0.03 -6.85 9.80
C SER A 7 0.84 -8.16 9.87
N ARG A 8 2.17 -8.05 10.06
CA ARG A 8 3.09 -9.20 10.14
C ARG A 8 3.22 -9.80 11.55
N GLY A 9 2.69 -9.13 12.57
CA GLY A 9 2.77 -9.57 13.98
C GLY A 9 4.08 -9.18 14.67
N ASP A 10 4.91 -8.36 14.03
CA ASP A 10 6.21 -7.89 14.53
C ASP A 10 6.13 -6.50 15.20
N ALA A 11 4.90 -5.98 15.40
CA ALA A 11 4.69 -4.68 16.01
C ALA A 11 5.18 -4.65 17.46
N ARG A 12 5.94 -3.61 17.78
CA ARG A 12 6.41 -3.31 19.14
C ARG A 12 5.45 -2.34 19.81
N GLU A 13 5.56 -2.23 21.12
CA GLU A 13 4.84 -1.21 21.89
C GLU A 13 5.30 0.18 21.39
N GLY A 14 4.45 0.86 20.62
CA GLY A 14 4.75 2.14 19.95
C GLY A 14 4.88 2.10 18.43
N SER A 15 4.66 0.96 17.77
CA SER A 15 4.61 0.90 16.30
C SER A 15 3.45 1.71 15.72
N ASP A 16 3.71 2.40 14.61
CA ASP A 16 2.69 3.06 13.80
C ASP A 16 1.78 2.02 13.13
N ILE A 17 0.53 2.40 12.89
CA ILE A 17 -0.51 1.59 12.26
C ILE A 17 -0.68 2.09 10.84
N ASP A 18 -0.11 1.35 9.89
CA ASP A 18 -0.16 1.68 8.47
C ASP A 18 -1.49 1.25 7.82
N LEU A 19 -2.34 2.23 7.55
CA LEU A 19 -3.62 2.08 6.87
C LEU A 19 -3.47 2.46 5.39
N CYS A 20 -3.93 1.58 4.50
CA CYS A 20 -4.02 1.89 3.08
C CYS A 20 -5.46 1.85 2.60
N VAL A 21 -5.85 2.86 1.80
CA VAL A 21 -7.19 2.97 1.20
C VAL A 21 -7.06 3.07 -0.30
N PHE A 22 -7.88 2.31 -1.03
CA PHE A 22 -8.12 2.54 -2.44
C PHE A 22 -9.17 3.64 -2.57
N PHE A 23 -8.86 4.70 -3.33
CA PHE A 23 -9.78 5.83 -3.54
C PHE A 23 -10.26 5.87 -4.98
N ASP A 24 -11.56 5.67 -5.22
CA ASP A 24 -12.14 5.76 -6.56
C ASP A 24 -12.48 7.22 -6.89
N GLY A 25 -11.52 7.93 -7.51
CA GLY A 25 -11.64 9.34 -7.85
C GLY A 25 -10.31 9.88 -8.39
N ASP A 26 -10.26 11.20 -8.60
CA ASP A 26 -9.04 11.79 -9.18
C ASP A 26 -7.88 11.89 -8.16
N PRO A 27 -6.62 11.97 -8.61
CA PRO A 27 -5.46 12.02 -7.72
C PRO A 27 -5.43 13.23 -6.76
N ALA A 28 -6.02 14.36 -7.14
CA ALA A 28 -6.10 15.55 -6.30
C ALA A 28 -7.18 15.39 -5.22
N GLU A 29 -8.33 14.84 -5.58
CA GLU A 29 -9.39 14.44 -4.64
C GLU A 29 -8.87 13.42 -3.63
N ALA A 30 -8.14 12.40 -4.08
CA ALA A 30 -7.56 11.39 -3.20
C ALA A 30 -6.56 12.00 -2.20
N SER A 31 -5.72 12.93 -2.67
CA SER A 31 -4.78 13.66 -1.80
C SER A 31 -5.50 14.53 -0.78
N LYS A 32 -6.57 15.21 -1.19
CA LYS A 32 -7.40 16.03 -0.30
C LYS A 32 -8.14 15.17 0.72
N PHE A 33 -8.65 14.01 0.31
CA PHE A 33 -9.25 13.02 1.21
C PHE A 33 -8.23 12.57 2.26
N ARG A 34 -7.03 12.17 1.83
CA ARG A 34 -5.94 11.76 2.75
C ARG A 34 -5.65 12.85 3.78
N PHE A 35 -5.48 14.09 3.33
CA PHE A 35 -5.19 15.22 4.20
C PHE A 35 -6.30 15.45 5.24
N ASN A 36 -7.55 15.49 4.80
CA ASN A 36 -8.69 15.69 5.70
C ASN A 36 -8.85 14.53 6.69
N ALA A 37 -8.68 13.29 6.22
CA ALA A 37 -8.78 12.11 7.08
C ALA A 37 -7.69 12.12 8.16
N LEU A 38 -6.44 12.42 7.80
CA LEU A 38 -5.35 12.55 8.77
C LEU A 38 -5.60 13.68 9.79
N ALA A 39 -6.20 14.80 9.38
CA ALA A 39 -6.52 15.90 10.29
C ALA A 39 -7.57 15.52 11.36
N GLU A 40 -8.44 14.56 11.06
CA GLU A 40 -9.48 14.05 11.97
C GLU A 40 -9.00 12.89 12.86
N LEU A 41 -7.84 12.29 12.57
CA LEU A 41 -7.31 11.19 13.37
C LEU A 41 -6.76 11.72 14.72
N PHE A 42 -7.30 11.20 15.81
CA PHE A 42 -6.98 11.62 17.18
C PHE A 42 -5.58 11.20 17.68
N SER A 43 -4.83 10.40 16.91
CA SER A 43 -3.49 9.93 17.27
C SER A 43 -2.59 9.95 16.05
N ASP A 44 -1.38 10.44 16.26
CA ASP A 44 -0.22 10.42 15.37
C ASP A 44 0.28 9.01 15.02
N ARG A 45 -0.18 7.98 15.74
CA ARG A 45 0.17 6.57 15.51
C ARG A 45 -0.45 5.97 14.25
N TYR A 46 -1.27 6.69 13.51
CA TYR A 46 -1.90 6.18 12.28
C TYR A 46 -1.31 6.89 11.07
N ASP A 47 -0.68 6.14 10.17
CA ASP A 47 -0.35 6.63 8.84
C ASP A 47 -1.39 6.13 7.85
N LEU A 48 -1.99 7.06 7.10
CA LEU A 48 -2.99 6.75 6.09
C LEU A 48 -2.39 7.00 4.72
N GLN A 49 -2.39 5.99 3.86
CA GLN A 49 -1.87 6.06 2.51
C GLN A 49 -2.95 5.76 1.45
N ILE A 50 -2.84 6.42 0.30
CA ILE A 50 -3.68 6.14 -0.87
C ILE A 50 -2.97 5.10 -1.73
N PHE A 51 -3.62 3.96 -1.95
CA PHE A 51 -3.02 2.81 -2.64
C PHE A 51 -2.41 3.20 -4.00
N GLN A 52 -3.13 3.97 -4.80
CA GLN A 52 -2.71 4.37 -6.14
C GLN A 52 -1.54 5.36 -6.17
N GLN A 53 -1.24 6.01 -5.04
CA GLN A 53 -0.12 6.95 -4.91
C GLN A 53 1.17 6.29 -4.41
N LEU A 54 1.09 5.02 -4.01
CA LEU A 54 2.24 4.27 -3.51
C LEU A 54 3.13 3.78 -4.67
N PRO A 55 4.47 3.73 -4.45
CA PRO A 55 5.37 3.02 -5.35
C PRO A 55 4.90 1.58 -5.57
N LEU A 56 5.10 1.07 -6.78
CA LEU A 56 4.55 -0.24 -7.19
C LEU A 56 4.98 -1.40 -6.29
N TYR A 57 6.22 -1.41 -5.80
CA TYR A 57 6.68 -2.44 -4.86
C TYR A 57 5.96 -2.36 -3.51
N VAL A 58 5.62 -1.16 -3.02
CA VAL A 58 4.85 -0.96 -1.79
C VAL A 58 3.40 -1.40 -1.99
N ARG A 59 2.82 -1.15 -3.17
CA ARG A 59 1.48 -1.65 -3.52
C ARG A 59 1.40 -3.18 -3.38
N VAL A 60 2.43 -3.91 -3.80
CA VAL A 60 2.51 -5.37 -3.61
C VAL A 60 2.57 -5.75 -2.13
N GLU A 61 3.33 -5.02 -1.31
CA GLU A 61 3.36 -5.24 0.14
C GLU A 61 2.01 -4.97 0.82
N VAL A 62 1.28 -3.94 0.39
CA VAL A 62 -0.07 -3.66 0.89
C VAL A 62 -1.03 -4.82 0.59
N LEU A 63 -0.97 -5.39 -0.62
CA LEU A 63 -1.81 -6.53 -1.01
C LEU A 63 -1.48 -7.82 -0.24
N ARG A 64 -0.26 -7.93 0.31
CA ARG A 64 0.13 -9.02 1.23
C ARG A 64 -0.36 -8.81 2.66
N GLY A 65 -0.84 -7.61 2.97
CA GLY A 65 -1.37 -7.24 4.28
C GLY A 65 -2.75 -7.82 4.56
N ARG A 66 -3.40 -7.26 5.58
CA ARG A 66 -4.72 -7.67 6.04
C ARG A 66 -5.81 -6.75 5.48
N VAL A 67 -6.80 -7.33 4.81
CA VAL A 67 -8.01 -6.59 4.42
C VAL A 67 -8.83 -6.27 5.67
N LEU A 68 -9.10 -4.98 5.91
CA LEU A 68 -9.96 -4.52 7.02
C LEU A 68 -11.41 -4.35 6.58
N TYR A 69 -11.61 -3.90 5.34
CA TYR A 69 -12.92 -3.66 4.74
C TYR A 69 -12.80 -3.77 3.22
N CYS A 70 -13.70 -4.54 2.60
CA CYS A 70 -13.81 -4.68 1.15
C CYS A 70 -15.22 -5.18 0.81
N PRO A 71 -16.12 -4.32 0.31
CA PRO A 71 -17.48 -4.73 -0.02
C PRO A 71 -17.57 -5.48 -1.36
N ASP A 72 -16.58 -5.31 -2.24
CA ASP A 72 -16.47 -6.00 -3.53
C ASP A 72 -15.12 -6.72 -3.62
N GLU A 73 -15.12 -8.01 -3.29
CA GLU A 73 -13.90 -8.84 -3.36
C GLU A 73 -13.39 -9.02 -4.79
N ARG A 74 -14.27 -8.99 -5.81
CA ARG A 74 -13.83 -9.16 -7.21
C ARG A 74 -12.98 -7.99 -7.63
N PHE A 75 -13.41 -6.78 -7.28
CA PHE A 75 -12.63 -5.57 -7.46
C PHE A 75 -11.24 -5.67 -6.82
N LEU A 76 -11.17 -6.19 -5.59
CA LEU A 76 -9.87 -6.41 -4.92
C LEU A 76 -8.98 -7.39 -5.69
N TYR A 77 -9.55 -8.49 -6.20
CA TYR A 77 -8.79 -9.45 -7.01
C TYR A 77 -8.29 -8.84 -8.32
N ASP A 78 -9.12 -8.05 -9.00
CA ASP A 78 -8.74 -7.38 -10.25
C ASP A 78 -7.57 -6.41 -10.01
N VAL A 79 -7.65 -5.59 -8.96
CA VAL A 79 -6.57 -4.68 -8.55
C VAL A 79 -5.30 -5.47 -8.20
N ALA A 80 -5.43 -6.60 -7.51
CA ALA A 80 -4.29 -7.42 -7.14
C ALA A 80 -3.60 -8.04 -8.36
N VAL A 81 -4.36 -8.61 -9.28
CA VAL A 81 -3.84 -9.22 -10.51
C VAL A 81 -3.14 -8.17 -11.36
N GLU A 82 -3.74 -6.99 -11.54
CA GLU A 82 -3.13 -5.90 -12.30
C GLU A 82 -1.83 -5.43 -11.65
N THR A 83 -1.84 -5.19 -10.33
CA THR A 83 -0.65 -4.73 -9.59
C THR A 83 0.50 -5.75 -9.69
N ILE A 84 0.21 -7.05 -9.55
CA ILE A 84 1.23 -8.11 -9.67
C ILE A 84 1.79 -8.14 -11.10
N ARG A 85 0.92 -8.02 -12.12
CA ARG A 85 1.35 -8.00 -13.52
C ARG A 85 2.24 -6.80 -13.82
N GLU A 86 1.88 -5.62 -13.34
CA GLU A 86 2.71 -4.42 -13.44
C GLU A 86 4.07 -4.62 -12.75
N PHE A 87 4.04 -5.16 -11.53
CA PHE A 87 5.26 -5.36 -10.75
C PHE A 87 6.18 -6.38 -11.41
N ASP A 88 5.65 -7.48 -11.94
CA ASP A 88 6.44 -8.47 -12.68
C ASP A 88 7.11 -7.89 -13.92
N ALA A 89 6.45 -6.97 -14.62
CA ALA A 89 7.05 -6.24 -15.74
C ALA A 89 8.09 -5.19 -15.31
N PHE A 90 8.06 -4.75 -14.05
CA PHE A 90 8.96 -3.74 -13.51
C PHE A 90 10.14 -4.34 -12.72
N LYS A 91 9.97 -5.48 -12.04
CA LYS A 91 10.89 -6.00 -11.01
C LYS A 91 12.31 -6.18 -11.50
N HIS A 92 12.52 -6.53 -12.77
CA HIS A 92 13.85 -6.66 -13.35
C HIS A 92 14.65 -5.35 -13.25
N ARG A 93 14.02 -4.22 -13.60
CA ARG A 93 14.63 -2.89 -13.50
C ARG A 93 14.89 -2.48 -12.05
N LEU A 94 14.00 -2.87 -11.14
CA LEU A 94 14.18 -2.63 -9.71
C LEU A 94 15.40 -3.42 -9.18
N TYR A 95 15.50 -4.71 -9.50
CA TYR A 95 16.58 -5.58 -9.04
C TYR A 95 17.95 -5.16 -9.59
N ASP A 96 18.00 -4.70 -10.84
CA ASP A 96 19.21 -4.11 -11.41
C ASP A 96 19.62 -2.83 -10.65
N TYR A 97 18.65 -1.98 -10.30
CA TYR A 97 18.90 -0.72 -9.58
C TYR A 97 19.38 -0.93 -8.14
N ILE A 98 18.82 -1.91 -7.42
CA ILE A 98 19.20 -2.19 -6.02
C ILE A 98 20.38 -3.16 -5.89
N GLY A 99 20.96 -3.61 -7.01
CA GLY A 99 22.14 -4.49 -7.03
C GLY A 99 21.84 -5.93 -6.58
N GLU A 100 20.58 -6.36 -6.59
CA GLU A 100 20.19 -7.73 -6.20
C GLU A 100 20.61 -8.77 -7.25
N ARG A 101 20.93 -8.34 -8.47
CA ARG A 101 21.53 -9.19 -9.51
C ARG A 101 22.90 -8.62 -9.85
N ALA A 102 23.94 -9.45 -9.73
CA ALA A 102 25.22 -9.14 -10.34
C ALA A 102 25.02 -9.01 -11.85
N ILE A 103 25.52 -7.92 -12.43
CA ILE A 103 25.68 -7.80 -13.89
C ILE A 103 26.58 -8.97 -14.30
N LEU A 104 26.01 -9.99 -14.95
CA LEU A 104 26.72 -11.09 -15.59
C LEU A 104 26.62 -10.92 -17.11
#